data_AF-A0A2G2KXR4-F1
#
_entry.id   AF-A0A2G2KXR4-F1
#
_cell.length_a   1.000
_cell.length_b   1.000
_cell.length_c   1.000
_cell.angle_alpha   90.00
_cell.angle_beta   90.00
_cell.angle_gamma   90.00
#
_symmetry.space_group_name_H-M   'P 1'
#
loop_
_entity.id
_entity.type
_entity.pdbx_description
1 polymer ?
#
loop_
_entity_poly.entity_id
_entity_poly.type
_entity_poly.pdbx_seq_one_letter_code
_entity_poly.pdbx_strand_id
1 'polypeptide(L)'
;MHCNHQLVIEHIDSYIEGNLSPEVKREIDHMLDNCKECHSTHQQYLEMHQLSHQWQEQDTPDWHRVKYAVRPPVKQSNWLNWGAMATSTMAILMVVFQLEIVSADRGLTISFGGSQTEEKIANLVDSQLASYKQALDVSFESKLNVALERQDNLSKIRHANWIEKNRSERQQDIKFVMTGWQSQRYEDQKQVDQQLSYIADNQIENNQAINQLFQSVSNGRGRKANSSLRPNKL
;
A
#
# COMPACT_ATOMS: atom_id res chain seq x y z
N MET A 1 -66.51 4.89 106.50
CA MET A 1 -65.53 4.07 107.25
C MET A 1 -64.16 4.66 106.97
N HIS A 2 -63.50 5.23 107.99
CA HIS A 2 -62.18 5.83 107.85
C HIS A 2 -61.15 4.72 108.00
N CYS A 3 -60.60 4.22 106.89
CA CYS A 3 -59.49 3.28 106.93
C CYS A 3 -58.19 4.05 107.24
N ASN A 4 -57.42 3.59 108.22
CA ASN A 4 -56.14 4.19 108.57
C ASN A 4 -55.02 3.58 107.71
N HIS A 5 -54.91 4.05 106.47
CA HIS A 5 -53.93 3.57 105.49
C HIS A 5 -52.48 3.71 105.98
N GLN A 6 -52.21 4.68 106.86
CA GLN A 6 -50.88 4.96 107.36
C GLN A 6 -50.32 3.82 108.21
N LEU A 7 -51.17 3.16 109.01
CA LEU A 7 -50.78 2.01 109.82
C LEU A 7 -50.35 0.82 108.94
N VAL A 8 -51.09 0.60 107.84
CA VAL A 8 -50.77 -0.47 106.88
C VAL A 8 -49.44 -0.16 106.20
N ILE A 9 -49.24 1.05 105.69
CA ILE A 9 -48.01 1.43 104.97
C ILE A 9 -46.77 1.33 105.87
N GLU A 10 -46.85 1.77 107.12
CA GLU A 10 -45.70 1.78 108.04
C GLU A 10 -45.26 0.38 108.48
N HIS A 11 -46.18 -0.59 108.49
CA HIS A 11 -45.93 -1.95 108.98
C HIS A 11 -46.04 -3.04 107.91
N ILE A 12 -46.15 -2.68 106.63
CA ILE A 12 -46.37 -3.62 105.53
C ILE A 12 -45.19 -4.58 105.33
N ASP A 13 -43.97 -4.07 105.42
CA ASP A 13 -42.74 -4.86 105.25
C ASP A 13 -42.61 -5.89 106.37
N SER A 14 -42.76 -5.44 107.62
CA SER A 14 -42.71 -6.32 108.79
C SER A 14 -43.89 -7.32 108.83
N TYR A 15 -45.04 -6.98 108.20
CA TYR A 15 -46.19 -7.88 108.07
C TYR A 15 -45.91 -9.01 107.08
N ILE A 16 -45.31 -8.67 105.92
CA ILE A 16 -44.89 -9.65 104.90
C ILE A 16 -43.78 -10.56 105.44
N GLU A 17 -42.86 -10.03 106.24
CA GLU A 17 -41.78 -10.79 106.89
C GLU A 17 -42.26 -11.61 108.11
N GLY A 18 -43.49 -11.38 108.60
CA GLY A 18 -44.05 -12.10 109.74
C GLY A 18 -43.53 -11.64 111.12
N ASN A 19 -42.86 -10.49 111.19
CA ASN A 19 -42.19 -9.96 112.39
C ASN A 19 -43.06 -9.01 113.23
N LEU A 20 -44.40 -9.09 113.13
CA LEU A 20 -45.34 -8.23 113.89
C LEU A 20 -45.81 -8.83 115.21
N SER A 21 -46.15 -7.94 116.15
CA SER A 21 -46.91 -8.31 117.35
C SER A 21 -48.30 -8.83 116.95
N PRO A 22 -48.84 -9.83 117.67
CA PRO A 22 -50.09 -10.49 117.30
C PRO A 22 -51.33 -9.57 117.40
N GLU A 23 -51.22 -8.46 118.13
CA GLU A 23 -52.27 -7.45 118.27
C GLU A 23 -52.38 -6.60 116.99
N VAL A 24 -51.25 -6.05 116.52
CA VAL A 24 -51.20 -5.21 115.30
C VAL A 24 -51.51 -6.03 114.05
N LYS A 25 -51.10 -7.30 114.02
CA LYS A 25 -51.41 -8.21 112.91
C LYS A 25 -52.92 -8.36 112.68
N ARG A 26 -53.70 -8.55 113.75
CA ARG A 26 -55.17 -8.69 113.65
C ARG A 26 -55.85 -7.42 113.15
N GLU A 27 -55.32 -6.26 113.54
CA GLU A 27 -55.83 -4.97 113.09
C GLU A 27 -55.56 -4.76 111.58
N ILE A 28 -54.37 -5.14 111.11
CA ILE A 28 -54.02 -5.11 109.68
C ILE A 28 -54.87 -6.11 108.89
N ASP A 29 -55.06 -7.35 109.38
CA ASP A 29 -55.91 -8.35 108.73
C ASP A 29 -57.35 -7.82 108.55
N HIS A 30 -57.91 -7.22 109.60
CA HIS A 30 -59.23 -6.59 109.55
C HIS A 30 -59.29 -5.41 108.56
N MET A 31 -58.20 -4.65 108.40
CA MET A 31 -58.13 -3.55 107.42
C MET A 31 -57.97 -4.05 105.98
N LEU A 32 -57.22 -5.13 105.76
CA LEU A 32 -57.05 -5.75 104.44
C LEU A 32 -58.36 -6.34 103.91
N ASP A 33 -59.20 -6.90 104.78
CA ASP A 33 -60.51 -7.46 104.40
C ASP A 33 -61.55 -6.38 104.08
N ASN A 34 -61.47 -5.23 104.76
CA ASN A 34 -62.47 -4.16 104.66
C ASN A 34 -62.09 -3.00 103.74
N CYS A 35 -60.82 -2.90 103.31
CA CYS A 35 -60.33 -1.82 102.45
C CYS A 35 -59.63 -2.34 101.19
N LYS A 36 -60.22 -2.03 100.03
CA LYS A 36 -59.66 -2.39 98.71
C LYS A 36 -58.30 -1.74 98.45
N GLU A 37 -58.09 -0.51 98.92
CA GLU A 37 -56.86 0.23 98.70
C GLU A 37 -55.69 -0.41 99.47
N CYS A 38 -55.88 -0.72 100.76
CA CYS A 38 -54.90 -1.46 101.57
C CYS A 38 -54.56 -2.83 100.97
N HIS A 39 -55.56 -3.56 100.47
CA HIS A 39 -55.33 -4.84 99.81
C HIS A 39 -54.45 -4.70 98.56
N SER A 40 -54.70 -3.69 97.74
CA SER A 40 -53.91 -3.42 96.53
C SER A 40 -52.46 -3.03 96.85
N THR A 41 -52.25 -2.23 97.91
CA THR A 41 -50.91 -1.85 98.36
C THR A 41 -50.14 -3.08 98.86
N HIS A 42 -50.76 -3.93 99.65
CA HIS A 42 -50.15 -5.19 100.11
C HIS A 42 -49.75 -6.10 98.94
N GLN A 43 -50.61 -6.23 97.92
CA GLN A 43 -50.28 -7.02 96.74
C GLN A 43 -49.06 -6.47 95.98
N GLN A 44 -48.98 -5.14 95.79
CA GLN A 44 -47.85 -4.50 95.12
C GLN A 44 -46.53 -4.70 95.87
N TYR A 45 -46.56 -4.56 97.20
CA TYR A 45 -45.38 -4.82 98.02
C TYR A 45 -44.95 -6.29 97.99
N LEU A 46 -45.91 -7.23 97.99
CA LEU A 46 -45.62 -8.65 97.87
C LEU A 46 -44.97 -9.00 96.51
N GLU A 47 -45.47 -8.43 95.42
CA GLU A 47 -44.89 -8.61 94.08
C GLU A 47 -43.46 -8.05 94.00
N MET A 48 -43.23 -6.86 94.56
CA MET A 48 -41.90 -6.26 94.62
C MET A 48 -40.92 -7.08 95.46
N HIS A 49 -41.35 -7.59 96.62
CA HIS A 49 -40.56 -8.48 97.46
C HIS A 49 -40.22 -9.80 96.74
N GLN A 50 -41.16 -10.38 96.00
CA GLN A 50 -40.89 -11.58 95.19
C GLN A 50 -39.89 -11.31 94.06
N LEU A 51 -40.00 -10.16 93.38
CA LEU A 51 -39.07 -9.77 92.32
C LEU A 51 -37.65 -9.56 92.85
N SER A 52 -37.48 -9.00 94.07
CA SER A 52 -36.15 -8.85 94.66
C SER A 52 -35.50 -10.19 94.99
N HIS A 53 -36.28 -11.19 95.41
CA HIS A 53 -35.75 -12.54 95.69
C HIS A 53 -35.48 -13.37 94.43
N GLN A 54 -36.02 -12.97 93.27
CA GLN A 54 -35.75 -13.61 91.97
C GLN A 54 -34.51 -13.04 91.27
N TRP A 55 -33.86 -12.02 91.83
CA TRP A 55 -32.63 -11.47 91.28
C TRP A 55 -31.50 -12.50 91.38
N GLN A 56 -31.05 -13.01 90.23
CA GLN A 56 -29.87 -13.88 90.12
C GLN A 56 -28.73 -13.09 89.47
N GLU A 57 -27.53 -13.16 90.06
CA GLU A 57 -26.32 -12.68 89.41
C GLU A 57 -26.03 -13.57 88.19
N GLN A 58 -26.15 -12.99 86.99
CA GLN A 58 -25.81 -13.66 85.75
C GLN A 58 -24.43 -13.20 85.28
N ASP A 59 -23.56 -14.16 84.95
CA ASP A 59 -22.25 -13.87 84.38
C ASP A 59 -22.39 -13.07 83.08
N THR A 60 -21.67 -11.95 83.01
CA THR A 60 -21.64 -11.13 81.80
C THR A 60 -20.96 -11.91 80.67
N PRO A 61 -21.54 -11.93 79.45
CA PRO A 61 -20.92 -12.60 78.32
C PRO A 61 -19.54 -12.01 78.00
N ASP A 62 -18.66 -12.83 77.43
CA ASP A 62 -17.29 -12.45 77.15
C ASP A 62 -17.20 -11.43 75.99
N TRP A 63 -17.12 -10.15 76.35
CA TRP A 63 -17.06 -9.04 75.39
C TRP A 63 -15.62 -8.80 74.92
N HIS A 64 -15.22 -9.50 73.85
CA HIS A 64 -13.94 -9.26 73.18
C HIS A 64 -13.96 -7.97 72.33
N ARG A 65 -13.66 -6.82 72.94
CA ARG A 65 -13.65 -5.49 72.27
C ARG A 65 -12.66 -5.38 71.09
N VAL A 66 -11.69 -6.28 70.99
CA VAL A 66 -10.54 -6.17 70.07
C VAL A 66 -10.72 -6.94 68.76
N LYS A 67 -11.65 -7.90 68.67
CA LYS A 67 -11.74 -8.81 67.52
C LYS A 67 -12.26 -8.11 66.24
N TYR A 68 -12.96 -6.99 66.39
CA TYR A 68 -13.58 -6.24 65.28
C TYR A 68 -12.98 -4.85 65.05
N ALA A 69 -12.05 -4.39 65.91
CA ALA A 69 -11.36 -3.11 65.77
C ALA A 69 -10.13 -3.19 64.86
N VAL A 70 -9.61 -4.39 64.59
CA VAL A 70 -8.45 -4.60 63.72
C VAL A 70 -8.94 -4.91 62.32
N ARG A 71 -8.66 -4.00 61.38
CA ARG A 71 -8.95 -4.16 59.94
C ARG A 71 -8.39 -5.53 59.49
N PRO A 72 -9.18 -6.38 58.81
CA PRO A 72 -8.66 -7.66 58.31
C PRO A 72 -7.44 -7.38 57.41
N PRO A 73 -6.37 -8.19 57.48
CA PRO A 73 -5.20 -8.00 56.64
C PRO A 73 -5.66 -8.05 55.18
N VAL A 74 -5.58 -6.91 54.51
CA VAL A 74 -5.90 -6.78 53.10
C VAL A 74 -4.90 -7.68 52.37
N LYS A 75 -5.35 -8.79 51.76
CA LYS A 75 -4.52 -9.59 50.86
C LYS A 75 -4.08 -8.67 49.72
N GLN A 76 -2.89 -8.10 49.82
CA GLN A 76 -2.32 -7.30 48.75
C GLN A 76 -2.06 -8.24 47.58
N SER A 77 -2.86 -8.09 46.53
CA SER A 77 -2.63 -8.83 45.28
C SER A 77 -1.32 -8.32 44.69
N ASN A 78 -0.27 -9.13 44.78
CA ASN A 78 1.07 -8.80 44.28
C ASN A 78 1.12 -8.51 42.78
N TRP A 79 0.06 -8.86 42.02
CA TRP A 79 -0.01 -8.60 40.58
C TRP A 79 0.02 -7.10 40.25
N LEU A 80 -0.62 -6.25 41.07
CA LEU A 80 -0.62 -4.80 40.85
C LEU A 80 0.76 -4.20 41.11
N ASN A 81 1.46 -4.67 42.16
CA ASN A 81 2.82 -4.24 42.47
C ASN A 81 3.81 -4.64 41.36
N TRP A 82 3.64 -5.85 40.79
CA TRP A 82 4.46 -6.30 39.68
C TRP A 82 4.21 -5.49 38.41
N GLY A 83 2.95 -5.14 38.12
CA GLY A 83 2.59 -4.24 37.03
C GLY A 83 3.21 -2.86 37.21
N ALA A 84 3.11 -2.26 38.39
CA ALA A 84 3.73 -0.97 38.67
C ALA A 84 5.25 -1.01 38.50
N MET A 85 5.90 -2.10 38.93
CA MET A 85 7.35 -2.26 38.78
C MET A 85 7.79 -2.45 37.33
N ALA A 86 7.03 -3.21 36.54
CA ALA A 86 7.28 -3.39 35.11
C ALA A 86 7.09 -2.07 34.33
N THR A 87 6.07 -1.29 34.70
CA THR A 87 5.79 -0.01 34.05
C THR A 87 6.86 1.03 34.36
N SER A 88 7.36 1.08 35.61
CA SER A 88 8.43 2.01 36.00
C SER A 88 9.78 1.64 35.37
N THR A 89 10.13 0.35 35.32
CA THR A 89 11.33 -0.10 34.60
C THR A 89 11.23 0.20 33.11
N MET A 90 10.07 -0.03 32.48
CA MET A 90 9.87 0.32 31.08
C MET A 90 9.98 1.83 30.81
N ALA A 91 9.43 2.68 31.67
CA ALA A 91 9.55 4.13 31.56
C ALA A 91 11.01 4.59 31.67
N ILE A 92 11.79 4.01 32.60
CA ILE A 92 13.23 4.29 32.73
C ILE A 92 13.98 3.88 31.46
N LEU A 93 13.69 2.70 30.91
CA LEU A 93 14.31 2.23 29.66
C LEU A 93 13.95 3.16 28.48
N MET A 94 12.71 3.64 28.42
CA MET A 94 12.26 4.57 27.38
C MET A 94 13.05 5.88 27.40
N VAL A 95 13.35 6.40 28.60
CA VAL A 95 14.16 7.61 28.79
C VAL A 95 15.64 7.35 28.50
N VAL A 96 16.20 6.24 28.98
CA VAL A 96 17.62 5.89 28.77
C VAL A 96 17.93 5.63 27.30
N PHE A 97 17.02 4.94 26.59
CA PHE A 97 17.17 4.64 25.17
C PHE A 97 16.65 5.75 24.25
N GLN A 98 16.13 6.85 24.79
CA GLN A 98 15.51 7.94 24.01
C GLN A 98 14.54 7.39 22.95
N LEU A 99 13.60 6.58 23.42
CA LEU A 99 12.74 5.77 22.58
C LEU A 99 11.54 6.63 22.11
N GLU A 100 11.53 7.01 20.84
CA GLU A 100 10.43 7.77 20.25
C GLU A 100 9.48 6.84 19.50
N ILE A 101 8.23 6.79 19.94
CA ILE A 101 7.16 6.05 19.26
C ILE A 101 6.28 7.07 18.54
N VAL A 102 6.42 7.14 17.23
CA VAL A 102 5.57 7.97 16.37
C VAL A 102 4.58 7.06 15.66
N SER A 103 3.29 7.24 15.96
CA SER A 103 2.21 6.58 15.24
C SER A 103 1.74 7.53 14.13
N ALA A 104 1.98 7.13 12.88
CA ALA A 104 1.49 7.85 11.70
C ALA A 104 0.47 6.97 10.96
N ASP A 105 -0.39 7.58 10.14
CA ASP A 105 -1.46 6.90 9.37
C ASP A 105 -0.98 5.74 8.48
N ARG A 106 0.33 5.62 8.25
CA ARG A 106 0.97 4.57 7.43
C ARG A 106 1.72 3.50 8.22
N GLY A 107 1.77 3.57 9.55
CA GLY A 107 2.44 2.57 10.38
C GLY A 107 2.98 3.09 11.70
N LEU A 108 3.47 2.16 12.52
CA LEU A 108 4.14 2.43 13.79
C LEU A 108 5.66 2.51 13.54
N THR A 109 6.26 3.67 13.75
CA THR A 109 7.73 3.86 13.71
C THR A 109 8.28 3.98 15.13
N ILE A 110 9.24 3.11 15.45
CA ILE A 110 9.95 3.07 16.74
C ILE A 110 11.42 3.44 16.48
N SER A 111 11.83 4.63 16.93
CA SER A 111 13.21 5.12 16.80
C SER A 111 13.99 4.90 18.11
N PHE A 112 15.20 4.35 18.01
CA PHE A 112 16.08 4.07 19.16
C PHE A 112 17.34 4.94 19.09
N GLY A 113 17.58 5.71 20.15
CA GLY A 113 18.65 6.70 20.20
C GLY A 113 18.24 7.98 19.47
N GLY A 114 18.10 9.08 20.23
CA GLY A 114 17.73 10.38 19.69
C GLY A 114 18.73 10.92 18.66
N SER A 115 18.46 12.13 18.17
CA SER A 115 19.05 12.81 17.00
C SER A 115 20.53 12.53 16.62
N GLN A 116 21.41 12.19 17.57
CA GLN A 116 22.79 11.80 17.29
C GLN A 116 22.94 10.48 16.51
N THR A 117 22.04 9.51 16.68
CA THR A 117 22.05 8.26 15.90
C THR A 117 21.54 8.50 14.49
N GLU A 118 20.53 9.36 14.31
CA GLU A 118 20.06 9.79 12.98
C GLU A 118 21.15 10.54 12.21
N GLU A 119 21.89 11.44 12.86
CA GLU A 119 22.98 12.18 12.21
C GLU A 119 24.14 11.26 11.81
N LYS A 120 24.48 10.26 12.64
CA LYS A 120 25.48 9.23 12.27
C LYS A 120 24.99 8.34 11.15
N ILE A 121 23.73 7.92 11.18
CA ILE A 121 23.13 7.09 10.12
C ILE A 121 23.06 7.89 8.82
N ALA A 122 22.67 9.16 8.85
CA ALA A 122 22.62 10.05 7.69
C ALA A 122 24.02 10.23 7.08
N ASN A 123 25.05 10.49 7.89
CA ASN A 123 26.43 10.61 7.40
C ASN A 123 26.95 9.29 6.80
N LEU A 124 26.59 8.14 7.37
CA LEU A 124 26.98 6.84 6.86
C LEU A 124 26.26 6.55 5.52
N VAL A 125 24.97 6.86 5.44
CA VAL A 125 24.19 6.76 4.20
C VAL A 125 24.75 7.69 3.13
N ASP A 126 25.07 8.94 3.45
CA ASP A 126 25.66 9.90 2.50
C ASP A 126 27.02 9.43 1.99
N SER A 127 27.87 8.87 2.86
CA SER A 127 29.16 8.30 2.45
C SER A 127 28.99 7.12 1.49
N GLN A 128 28.03 6.23 1.76
CA GLN A 128 27.71 5.12 0.87
C GLN A 128 27.14 5.65 -0.45
N LEU A 129 26.19 6.60 -0.39
CA LEU A 129 25.56 7.18 -1.57
C LEU A 129 26.59 7.89 -2.48
N ALA A 130 27.58 8.57 -1.88
CA ALA A 130 28.68 9.19 -2.61
C ALA A 130 29.55 8.15 -3.31
N SER A 131 29.92 7.06 -2.63
CA SER A 131 30.69 5.97 -3.26
C SER A 131 29.91 5.26 -4.37
N TYR A 132 28.60 5.07 -4.21
CA TYR A 132 27.74 4.51 -5.25
C TYR A 132 27.63 5.43 -6.47
N LYS A 133 27.46 6.75 -6.26
CA LYS A 133 27.45 7.73 -7.36
C LYS A 133 28.75 7.71 -8.15
N GLN A 134 29.89 7.71 -7.45
CA GLN A 134 31.19 7.66 -8.11
C GLN A 134 31.39 6.37 -8.91
N ALA A 135 30.96 5.21 -8.37
CA ALA A 135 31.02 3.94 -9.10
C ALA A 135 30.08 3.95 -10.33
N LEU A 136 28.89 4.54 -10.21
CA LEU A 136 27.95 4.68 -11.32
C LEU A 136 28.51 5.58 -12.42
N ASP A 137 29.06 6.75 -12.08
CA ASP A 137 29.62 7.70 -13.05
C ASP A 137 30.73 7.07 -13.89
N VAL A 138 31.69 6.36 -13.26
CA VAL A 138 32.76 5.66 -13.98
C VAL A 138 32.19 4.59 -14.92
N SER A 139 31.20 3.82 -14.45
CA SER A 139 30.57 2.79 -15.27
C SER A 139 29.75 3.37 -16.43
N PHE A 140 29.14 4.53 -16.20
CA PHE A 140 28.29 5.21 -17.16
C PHE A 140 29.14 5.88 -18.25
N GLU A 141 30.20 6.59 -17.88
CA GLU A 141 31.16 7.18 -18.83
C GLU A 141 31.78 6.10 -19.73
N SER A 142 32.18 4.97 -19.17
CA SER A 142 32.71 3.84 -19.96
C SER A 142 31.69 3.34 -20.99
N LYS A 143 30.43 3.12 -20.57
CA LYS A 143 29.36 2.67 -21.48
C LYS A 143 29.03 3.71 -22.53
N LEU A 144 29.00 4.99 -22.15
CA LEU A 144 28.71 6.10 -23.05
C LEU A 144 29.80 6.21 -24.12
N ASN A 145 31.07 6.12 -23.75
CA ASN A 145 32.19 6.14 -24.70
C ASN A 145 32.12 4.98 -25.69
N VAL A 146 31.84 3.76 -25.22
CA VAL A 146 31.66 2.59 -26.09
C VAL A 146 30.46 2.77 -27.04
N ALA A 147 29.35 3.34 -26.56
CA ALA A 147 28.18 3.60 -27.38
C ALA A 147 28.46 4.66 -28.47
N LEU A 148 29.16 5.75 -28.12
CA LEU A 148 29.58 6.78 -29.06
C LEU A 148 30.53 6.23 -30.12
N GLU A 149 31.53 5.45 -29.72
CA GLU A 149 32.47 4.81 -30.65
C GLU A 149 31.75 3.86 -31.61
N ARG A 150 30.81 3.06 -31.09
CA ARG A 150 29.98 2.18 -31.93
C ARG A 150 29.12 2.97 -32.91
N GLN A 151 28.53 4.08 -32.48
CA GLN A 151 27.73 4.95 -33.35
C GLN A 151 28.57 5.60 -34.44
N ASP A 152 29.76 6.08 -34.12
CA ASP A 152 30.69 6.67 -35.09
C ASP A 152 31.14 5.63 -36.13
N ASN A 153 31.52 4.43 -35.68
CA ASN A 153 31.89 3.33 -36.57
C ASN A 153 30.75 2.92 -37.51
N LEU A 154 29.51 2.80 -36.99
CA LEU A 154 28.34 2.51 -37.83
C LEU A 154 28.06 3.62 -38.84
N SER A 155 28.25 4.87 -38.46
CA SER A 155 28.08 6.02 -39.35
C SER A 155 29.11 5.98 -40.47
N LYS A 156 30.39 5.75 -40.14
CA LYS A 156 31.48 5.58 -41.13
C LYS A 156 31.20 4.46 -42.12
N ILE A 157 30.78 3.29 -41.64
CA ILE A 157 30.42 2.15 -42.49
C ILE A 157 29.23 2.49 -43.39
N ARG A 158 28.19 3.17 -42.85
CA ARG A 158 27.04 3.61 -43.65
C ARG A 158 27.46 4.58 -44.75
N HIS A 159 28.32 5.54 -44.45
CA HIS A 159 28.84 6.48 -45.44
C HIS A 159 29.68 5.77 -46.50
N ALA A 160 30.55 4.84 -46.11
CA ALA A 160 31.33 4.03 -47.04
C ALA A 160 30.43 3.19 -47.97
N ASN A 161 29.43 2.51 -47.41
CA ASN A 161 28.45 1.74 -48.18
C ASN A 161 27.64 2.62 -49.13
N TRP A 162 27.26 3.83 -48.70
CA TRP A 162 26.54 4.77 -49.55
C TRP A 162 27.42 5.28 -50.72
N ILE A 163 28.69 5.59 -50.47
CA ILE A 163 29.64 5.98 -51.52
C ILE A 163 29.84 4.83 -52.52
N GLU A 164 30.03 3.61 -52.02
CA GLU A 164 30.23 2.43 -52.87
C GLU A 164 28.98 2.11 -53.71
N LYS A 165 27.81 2.22 -53.10
CA LYS A 165 26.53 2.09 -53.82
C LYS A 165 26.38 3.14 -54.91
N ASN A 166 26.67 4.42 -54.62
CA ASN A 166 26.63 5.47 -55.65
C ASN A 166 27.63 5.21 -56.79
N ARG A 167 28.83 4.70 -56.47
CA ARG A 167 29.84 4.37 -57.50
C ARG A 167 29.36 3.23 -58.39
N SER A 168 28.80 2.18 -57.80
CA SER A 168 28.30 1.03 -58.56
C SER A 168 27.06 1.38 -59.38
N GLU A 169 26.12 2.16 -58.85
CA GLU A 169 24.96 2.69 -59.59
C GLU A 169 25.41 3.53 -60.79
N ARG A 170 26.36 4.47 -60.61
CA ARG A 170 26.89 5.26 -61.73
C ARG A 170 27.58 4.41 -62.79
N GLN A 171 28.30 3.36 -62.40
CA GLN A 171 28.92 2.44 -63.37
C GLN A 171 27.85 1.68 -64.17
N GLN A 172 26.76 1.27 -63.51
CA GLN A 172 25.63 0.62 -64.17
C GLN A 172 24.91 1.59 -65.11
N ASP A 173 24.68 2.83 -64.69
CA ASP A 173 24.06 3.88 -65.51
C ASP A 173 24.91 4.18 -66.75
N ILE A 174 26.23 4.33 -66.59
CA ILE A 174 27.15 4.54 -67.72
C ILE A 174 27.11 3.35 -68.68
N LYS A 175 27.08 2.12 -68.14
CA LYS A 175 26.96 0.92 -68.97
C LYS A 175 25.64 0.92 -69.75
N PHE A 176 24.53 1.25 -69.10
CA PHE A 176 23.22 1.36 -69.75
C PHE A 176 23.24 2.40 -70.87
N VAL A 177 23.76 3.61 -70.61
CA VAL A 177 23.90 4.67 -71.62
C VAL A 177 24.79 4.22 -72.79
N MET A 178 25.93 3.56 -72.50
CA MET A 178 26.83 3.08 -73.55
C MET A 178 26.18 2.00 -74.42
N THR A 179 25.45 1.06 -73.82
CA THR A 179 24.73 0.04 -74.57
C THR A 179 23.61 0.65 -75.41
N GLY A 180 22.85 1.61 -74.89
CA GLY A 180 21.84 2.35 -75.65
C GLY A 180 22.44 3.16 -76.80
N TRP A 181 23.60 3.80 -76.58
CA TRP A 181 24.33 4.51 -77.63
C TRP A 181 24.81 3.57 -78.74
N GLN A 182 25.32 2.40 -78.37
CA GLN A 182 25.75 1.37 -79.33
C GLN A 182 24.57 0.82 -80.13
N SER A 183 23.42 0.57 -79.50
CA SER A 183 22.22 0.11 -80.22
C SER A 183 21.73 1.17 -81.19
N GLN A 184 21.66 2.44 -80.77
CA GLN A 184 21.27 3.55 -81.64
C GLN A 184 22.21 3.67 -82.85
N ARG A 185 23.54 3.63 -82.62
CA ARG A 185 24.54 3.66 -83.71
C ARG A 185 24.37 2.52 -84.70
N TYR A 186 24.07 1.32 -84.21
CA TYR A 186 23.86 0.15 -85.07
C TYR A 186 22.57 0.27 -85.90
N GLU A 187 21.49 0.76 -85.31
CA GLU A 187 20.23 1.04 -86.02
C GLU A 187 20.40 2.13 -87.07
N ASP A 188 21.08 3.24 -86.72
CA ASP A 188 21.39 4.33 -87.65
C ASP A 188 22.22 3.81 -88.84
N GLN A 189 23.26 3.00 -88.58
CA GLN A 189 24.08 2.41 -89.63
C GLN A 189 23.25 1.52 -90.55
N LYS A 190 22.40 0.65 -89.99
CA LYS A 190 21.51 -0.21 -90.76
C LYS A 190 20.52 0.61 -91.62
N GLN A 191 20.00 1.71 -91.09
CA GLN A 191 19.10 2.59 -91.82
C GLN A 191 19.81 3.28 -92.99
N VAL A 192 21.05 3.76 -92.78
CA VAL A 192 21.88 4.33 -93.85
C VAL A 192 22.18 3.30 -94.92
N ASP A 193 22.57 2.07 -94.54
CA ASP A 193 22.85 0.98 -95.48
C ASP A 193 21.61 0.65 -96.34
N GLN A 194 20.42 0.61 -95.74
CA GLN A 194 19.15 0.42 -96.46
C GLN A 194 18.82 1.56 -97.42
N GLN A 195 19.08 2.81 -97.03
CA GLN A 195 18.88 3.97 -97.92
C GLN A 195 19.86 3.94 -99.09
N LEU A 196 21.12 3.59 -98.84
CA LEU A 196 22.15 3.45 -99.87
C LEU A 196 21.82 2.32 -100.84
N SER A 197 21.36 1.16 -100.35
CA SER A 197 20.95 0.05 -101.21
C SER A 197 19.75 0.45 -102.07
N TYR A 198 18.75 1.11 -101.49
CA TYR A 198 17.60 1.62 -102.23
C TYR A 198 18.01 2.60 -103.35
N ILE A 199 18.92 3.54 -103.09
CA ILE A 199 19.41 4.48 -104.11
C ILE A 199 20.19 3.73 -105.20
N ALA A 200 21.05 2.77 -104.82
CA ALA A 200 21.81 1.97 -105.77
C ALA A 200 20.89 1.16 -106.71
N ASP A 201 19.88 0.50 -106.15
CA ASP A 201 18.88 -0.27 -106.91
C ASP A 201 18.10 0.64 -107.87
N ASN A 202 17.64 1.81 -107.42
CA ASN A 202 16.96 2.79 -108.29
C ASN A 202 17.87 3.28 -109.43
N GLN A 203 19.16 3.51 -109.18
CA GLN A 203 20.10 3.91 -110.23
C GLN A 203 20.33 2.78 -111.24
N ILE A 204 20.43 1.54 -110.78
CA ILE A 204 20.56 0.37 -111.66
C ILE A 204 19.31 0.21 -112.52
N GLU A 205 18.11 0.27 -111.93
CA GLU A 205 16.85 0.19 -112.65
C GLU A 205 16.70 1.33 -113.66
N ASN A 206 17.01 2.57 -113.28
CA ASN A 206 16.95 3.72 -114.18
C ASN A 206 17.95 3.58 -115.35
N ASN A 207 19.20 3.17 -115.08
CA ASN A 207 20.19 2.91 -116.13
C ASN A 207 19.75 1.79 -117.07
N GLN A 208 19.14 0.72 -116.54
CA GLN A 208 18.57 -0.36 -117.36
C GLN A 208 17.40 0.12 -118.21
N ALA A 209 16.48 0.90 -117.65
CA ALA A 209 15.34 1.48 -118.35
C ALA A 209 15.81 2.43 -119.48
N ILE A 210 16.80 3.28 -119.21
CA ILE A 210 17.44 4.14 -120.21
C ILE A 210 18.05 3.31 -121.34
N ASN A 211 18.78 2.24 -121.03
CA ASN A 211 19.37 1.36 -122.05
C ASN A 211 18.30 0.65 -122.90
N GLN A 212 17.20 0.22 -122.29
CA GLN A 212 16.06 -0.34 -123.03
C GLN A 212 15.38 0.69 -123.94
N LEU A 213 15.23 1.94 -123.48
CA LEU A 213 14.73 3.04 -124.31
C LEU A 213 15.66 3.29 -125.50
N PHE A 214 16.99 3.36 -125.30
CA PHE A 214 17.96 3.49 -126.38
C PHE A 214 17.85 2.35 -127.40
N GLN A 215 17.72 1.10 -126.94
CA GLN A 215 17.53 -0.06 -127.83
C GLN A 215 16.20 -0.01 -128.59
N SER A 216 15.12 0.44 -127.94
CA SER A 216 13.81 0.57 -128.59
C SER A 216 13.82 1.67 -129.66
N VAL A 217 14.51 2.78 -129.42
CA VAL A 217 14.67 3.89 -130.38
C VAL A 217 15.60 3.50 -131.53
N SER A 218 16.69 2.77 -131.27
CA SER A 218 17.57 2.27 -132.34
C SER A 218 16.86 1.26 -133.23
N ASN A 219 16.12 0.31 -132.64
CA ASN A 219 15.31 -0.66 -133.38
C ASN A 219 14.12 0.00 -134.11
N GLY A 220 13.54 1.06 -133.54
CA GLY A 220 12.49 1.86 -134.19
C GLY A 220 12.99 2.67 -135.39
N ARG A 221 14.24 3.18 -135.34
CA ARG A 221 14.89 3.82 -136.50
C ARG A 221 15.29 2.82 -137.60
N GLY A 222 15.52 1.55 -137.26
CA GLY A 222 15.80 0.48 -138.23
C GLY A 222 14.57 -0.09 -138.96
N ARG A 223 13.34 0.16 -138.46
CA ARG A 223 12.10 -0.44 -139.02
C ARG A 223 11.30 0.47 -139.97
N LYS A 224 11.88 1.59 -140.44
CA LYS A 224 11.35 2.38 -141.56
C LYS A 224 12.20 2.22 -142.84
N ALA A 225 12.54 0.99 -143.22
CA ALA A 225 13.16 0.71 -144.52
C ALA A 225 12.96 -0.76 -144.96
N ASN A 226 11.73 -1.26 -144.96
CA ASN A 226 11.29 -2.33 -145.88
C ASN A 226 9.83 -2.71 -145.65
N SER A 227 8.94 -2.16 -146.45
CA SER A 227 7.70 -2.86 -146.83
C SER A 227 7.18 -2.32 -148.16
N SER A 228 6.88 -3.27 -149.06
CA SER A 228 6.18 -3.14 -150.36
C SER A 228 7.04 -2.61 -151.53
N LEU A 229 7.11 -3.19 -152.74
CA LEU A 229 6.32 -4.18 -153.45
C LEU A 229 7.19 -4.95 -154.48
N ARG A 230 6.88 -6.21 -154.73
CA ARG A 230 6.90 -6.82 -156.09
C ARG A 230 5.42 -6.93 -156.52
N PRO A 231 5.04 -6.97 -157.83
CA PRO A 231 5.70 -7.78 -158.86
C PRO A 231 5.72 -7.22 -160.29
N ASN A 232 6.54 -7.79 -161.19
CA ASN A 232 6.01 -8.34 -162.44
C ASN A 232 6.98 -9.29 -163.15
N LYS A 233 6.37 -10.26 -163.85
CA LYS A 233 7.01 -11.23 -164.76
C LYS A 233 7.30 -10.57 -166.11
N LEU A 234 8.47 -10.88 -166.67
CA LEU A 234 8.67 -11.54 -167.96
C LEU A 234 10.07 -12.16 -167.95
#